data_AF-A0A941GD71-F1
#
_entry.id   AF-A0A941GD71-F1
#
_cell.length_a   1.000
_cell.length_b   1.000
_cell.length_c   1.000
_cell.angle_alpha   90.00
_cell.angle_beta   90.00
_cell.angle_gamma   90.00
#
_symmetry.space_group_name_H-M   'P 1'
#
loop_
_entity.id
_entity.type
_entity.pdbx_description
1 polymer ?
#
loop_
_entity_poly.entity_id
_entity_poly.type
_entity_poly.pdbx_seq_one_letter_code
_entity_poly.pdbx_strand_id
1 'polypeptide(L)' 'AMNILLLNERTVVLVDTHVNDEPTAEQIAEFTVAAARQMRRMNLAPKAALLSRSNFGSGSSASGAKMRRALELVR' A
#
# COMPACT_ATOMS: atom_id res chain seq x y z
N ALA A 1 -1.03 9.80 4.75
CA ALA A 1 -1.95 10.60 3.87
C ALA A 1 -2.51 9.77 2.70
N MET A 2 -3.58 10.18 2.02
CA MET A 2 -4.09 9.51 0.80
C MET A 2 -4.13 10.49 -0.38
N ASN A 3 -3.51 10.12 -1.50
CA ASN A 3 -3.55 10.85 -2.76
C ASN A 3 -4.35 10.05 -3.79
N ILE A 4 -5.27 10.71 -4.49
CA ILE A 4 -6.13 10.07 -5.50
C ILE A 4 -5.71 10.58 -6.88
N LEU A 5 -5.31 9.65 -7.74
CA LEU A 5 -5.00 9.89 -9.14
C LEU A 5 -6.17 9.43 -10.01
N LEU A 6 -6.77 10.37 -10.72
CA LEU A 6 -7.79 10.12 -11.73
C LEU A 6 -7.09 9.99 -13.08
N LEU A 7 -6.94 8.76 -13.57
CA LEU A 7 -6.40 8.48 -14.90
C LEU A 7 -7.55 8.14 -15.86
N ASN A 8 -7.29 8.25 -17.16
CA ASN A 8 -8.31 8.04 -18.20
C ASN A 8 -9.08 6.70 -18.06
N GLU A 9 -8.39 5.63 -17.67
CA GLU A 9 -8.97 4.28 -17.60
C GLU A 9 -9.18 3.75 -16.17
N ARG A 10 -8.61 4.42 -15.16
CA ARG A 10 -8.65 3.92 -13.78
C ARG A 10 -8.38 5.00 -12.74
N THR A 11 -8.94 4.80 -11.56
CA THR A 11 -8.57 5.55 -10.36
C THR A 11 -7.50 4.79 -9.59
N VAL A 12 -6.38 5.45 -9.28
CA VAL A 12 -5.31 4.88 -8.44
C VAL A 12 -5.24 5.69 -7.15
N VAL A 13 -5.21 5.00 -6.01
CA VAL A 13 -5.03 5.64 -4.71
C VAL A 13 -3.63 5.31 -4.21
N LEU A 14 -2.84 6.34 -3.94
CA LEU A 14 -1.51 6.23 -3.35
C LEU A 14 -1.59 6.57 -1.87
N VAL A 15 -1.04 5.69 -1.04
CA VAL A 15 -1.10 5.80 0.41
C VAL A 15 0.27 6.17 0.94
N ASP A 16 0.29 7.23 1.74
CA ASP A 16 1.39 7.67 2.58
C ASP A 16 2.71 8.03 1.87
N THR A 17 2.62 8.97 0.92
CA THR A 17 3.76 9.33 0.06
C THR A 17 4.72 10.37 0.64
N HIS A 18 4.40 11.02 1.77
CA HIS A 18 5.15 12.19 2.27
C HIS A 18 5.02 12.45 3.78
N VAL A 19 4.41 11.54 4.56
CA VAL A 19 4.24 11.76 6.01
C VAL A 19 5.19 10.89 6.83
N ASN A 20 5.32 9.61 6.48
CA ASN A 20 6.26 8.71 7.15
C ASN A 20 7.39 8.35 6.18
N ASP A 21 8.62 8.76 6.49
CA ASP A 21 9.77 8.55 5.61
C ASP A 21 10.17 7.06 5.49
N GLU A 22 10.24 6.35 6.61
CA GLU A 22 10.60 4.94 6.65
C GLU A 22 9.61 4.14 7.53
N PRO A 23 8.37 3.93 7.06
CA PRO A 23 7.37 3.24 7.85
C PRO A 23 7.75 1.78 8.07
N THR A 24 7.39 1.23 9.23
CA THR A 24 7.52 -0.19 9.56
C THR A 24 6.50 -1.05 8.80
N ALA A 25 6.67 -2.37 8.82
CA ALA A 25 5.72 -3.28 8.19
C ALA A 25 4.31 -3.18 8.83
N GLU A 26 4.25 -3.01 10.14
CA GLU A 26 3.03 -2.82 10.92
C GLU A 26 2.31 -1.54 10.53
N GLN A 27 3.06 -0.43 10.41
CA GLN A 27 2.51 0.84 9.94
C GLN A 27 1.98 0.74 8.51
N ILE A 28 2.73 0.10 7.60
CA ILE A 28 2.27 -0.12 6.23
C ILE A 28 0.96 -0.91 6.19
N ALA A 29 0.84 -1.96 7.01
CA ALA A 29 -0.36 -2.76 7.11
C ALA A 29 -1.55 -1.93 7.63
N GLU A 30 -1.33 -1.17 8.70
CA GLU A 30 -2.33 -0.27 9.27
C GLU A 30 -2.83 0.74 8.23
N PHE A 31 -1.91 1.42 7.54
CA PHE A 31 -2.26 2.43 6.53
C PHE A 31 -3.00 1.82 5.35
N THR A 32 -2.60 0.61 4.93
CA THR A 32 -3.27 -0.13 3.84
C THR A 32 -4.71 -0.45 4.20
N VAL A 33 -4.96 -0.96 5.41
CA VAL A 33 -6.31 -1.30 5.88
C VAL A 33 -7.15 -0.02 6.07
N ALA A 34 -6.57 1.04 6.64
CA ALA A 34 -7.24 2.32 6.81
C ALA A 34 -7.65 2.93 5.46
N ALA A 35 -6.74 2.92 4.48
CA ALA A 35 -7.02 3.38 3.12
C ALA A 35 -8.11 2.54 2.45
N ALA A 36 -8.07 1.22 2.57
CA ALA A 36 -9.11 0.34 2.02
C ALA A 36 -10.49 0.61 2.64
N ARG A 37 -10.56 0.91 3.96
CA ARG A 37 -11.81 1.33 4.62
C ARG A 37 -12.30 2.67 4.05
N GLN A 38 -11.41 3.63 3.87
CA GLN A 38 -11.76 4.93 3.32
C GLN A 38 -12.25 4.84 1.87
N MET A 39 -11.61 4.01 1.03
CA MET A 39 -12.05 3.73 -0.33
C MET A 39 -13.47 3.16 -0.36
N ARG A 40 -13.79 2.20 0.53
CA ARG A 40 -15.15 1.64 0.62
C ARG A 40 -16.19 2.70 0.97
N ARG A 41 -15.86 3.67 1.85
CA ARG A 41 -16.76 4.80 2.18
C ARG A 41 -17.01 5.72 0.99
N MET A 42 -16.12 5.72 0.00
CA MET A 42 -16.26 6.45 -1.26
C MET A 42 -16.89 5.60 -2.38
N ASN A 43 -17.46 4.43 -2.05
CA ASN A 43 -17.98 3.45 -3.01
C ASN A 43 -16.92 2.95 -4.03
N LEU A 44 -15.64 2.98 -3.68
CA LEU A 44 -14.55 2.40 -4.47
C LEU A 44 -14.21 1.00 -3.94
N ALA A 45 -14.22 0.00 -4.82
CA ALA A 45 -13.79 -1.35 -4.47
C ALA A 45 -12.25 -1.39 -4.29
N PRO A 46 -11.72 -1.64 -3.09
CA PRO A 46 -10.29 -1.61 -2.86
C PRO A 46 -9.60 -2.86 -3.41
N LYS A 47 -8.53 -2.65 -4.18
CA LYS A 47 -7.53 -3.66 -4.54
C LYS A 47 -6.17 -3.10 -4.19
N ALA A 48 -5.51 -3.69 -3.18
CA ALA A 48 -4.24 -3.20 -2.68
C ALA A 48 -3.06 -3.90 -3.36
N ALA A 49 -2.01 -3.13 -3.65
CA ALA A 49 -0.71 -3.64 -4.06
C ALA A 49 0.36 -3.01 -3.18
N LEU A 50 1.19 -3.84 -2.53
CA LEU A 50 2.33 -3.40 -1.73
C LEU A 50 3.57 -3.37 -2.64
N LEU A 51 4.16 -2.20 -2.83
CA LEU A 51 5.23 -1.99 -3.80
C LEU A 51 6.61 -2.10 -3.16
N SER A 52 7.54 -2.76 -3.85
CA SER A 52 8.95 -2.86 -3.45
C SER A 52 9.86 -2.81 -4.67
N ARG A 53 11.19 -2.82 -4.46
CA ARG A 53 12.18 -2.84 -5.55
C ARG A 53 12.25 -4.19 -6.29
N SER A 54 11.55 -5.21 -5.80
CA SER A 54 11.53 -6.56 -6.38
C SER A 54 10.11 -7.11 -6.40
N ASN A 55 9.82 -7.99 -7.36
CA ASN A 55 8.52 -8.65 -7.44
C ASN A 55 8.56 -9.98 -6.71
N PHE A 56 7.62 -10.22 -5.79
CA PHE A 56 7.37 -11.54 -5.17
C PHE A 56 8.60 -12.27 -4.58
N GLY A 57 9.66 -11.55 -4.22
CA GLY A 57 10.90 -12.15 -3.71
C GLY A 57 11.93 -12.53 -4.77
N SER A 58 11.80 -12.06 -6.01
CA SER A 58 12.79 -12.23 -7.07
C SER A 58 14.15 -11.55 -6.80
N GLY A 59 14.30 -10.87 -5.65
CA GLY A 59 15.55 -10.30 -5.18
C GLY A 59 15.58 -10.13 -3.66
N SER A 60 16.79 -10.14 -3.07
CA SER A 60 17.03 -9.91 -1.64
C SER A 60 17.10 -8.41 -1.33
N SER A 61 15.97 -7.72 -1.39
CA SER A 61 15.89 -6.32 -0.97
C SER A 61 15.23 -6.18 0.40
N ALA A 62 15.78 -5.32 1.26
CA ALA A 62 15.18 -4.99 2.56
C ALA A 62 13.73 -4.48 2.42
N SER A 63 13.43 -3.71 1.36
CA SER A 63 12.06 -3.27 1.07
C SER A 63 11.13 -4.43 0.67
N GLY A 64 11.62 -5.44 -0.05
CA GLY A 64 10.86 -6.64 -0.37
C GLY A 64 10.49 -7.47 0.87
N ALA A 65 11.43 -7.63 1.81
CA ALA A 65 11.16 -8.31 3.08
C ALA A 65 10.12 -7.53 3.91
N LYS A 66 10.25 -6.20 4.00
CA LYS A 66 9.29 -5.32 4.69
C LYS A 66 7.88 -5.43 4.12
N MET A 67 7.72 -5.40 2.79
CA MET A 67 6.41 -5.52 2.15
C MET A 67 5.81 -6.93 2.26
N ARG A 68 6.64 -7.98 2.26
CA ARG A 68 6.18 -9.35 2.53
C ARG A 68 5.61 -9.45 3.94
N ARG A 69 6.32 -8.90 4.93
CA ARG A 69 5.82 -8.87 6.31
C ARG A 69 4.52 -8.08 6.44
N ALA A 70 4.44 -6.91 5.79
CA ALA A 70 3.20 -6.13 5.76
C ALA A 70 2.05 -6.92 5.10
N LEU A 71 2.31 -7.68 4.03
CA LEU A 71 1.31 -8.53 3.39
C LEU A 71 0.76 -9.60 4.33
N GLU A 72 1.61 -10.22 5.14
CA GLU A 72 1.20 -11.21 6.15
C GLU A 72 0.28 -10.61 7.23
N LEU A 73 0.47 -9.33 7.56
CA LEU A 73 -0.34 -8.61 8.54
C LEU A 73 -1.68 -8.12 7.98
N VAL A 74 -1.77 -7.93 6.66
CA VAL A 74 -2.98 -7.45 5.97
C VAL A 74 -3.92 -8.60 5.57
N ARG A 75 -3.36 -9.80 5.36
CA ARG A 75 -4.12 -11.01 5.01
C ARG A 75 -4.96 -11.50 6.18
#